data_AF-K1V7B7-F1
#
_entry.id   AF-K1V7B7-F1
#
_cell.length_a   1.000
_cell.length_b   1.000
_cell.length_c   1.000
_cell.angle_alpha   90.00
_cell.angle_beta   90.00
_cell.angle_gamma   90.00
#
_symmetry.space_group_name_H-M   'P 1'
#
loop_
_entity.id
_entity.type
_entity.pdbx_description
1 polymer ?
#
loop_
_entity_poly.entity_id
_entity_poly.type
_entity_poly.pdbx_seq_one_letter_code
_entity_poly.pdbx_strand_id
1 'polypeptide(L)'
;DVTAEIKADPYFAHDETHVFAVASVDDVKDMGHGVNLVRKGVSGKTQNQRFEFNMSINNPALTAQVLVNVARASFRLQPGCYTMPEIPVIDMLPGTREEIVATLV
;
A
#
# COMPACT_ATOMS: atom_id res chain seq x y z
N ASP A 1 -14.14 -26.35 -20.31
CA ASP A 1 -12.97 -26.63 -19.43
C ASP A 1 -12.77 -25.47 -18.49
N VAL A 2 -12.80 -25.73 -17.18
CA VAL A 2 -12.72 -24.70 -16.13
C VAL A 2 -11.52 -23.77 -16.32
N THR A 3 -10.36 -24.30 -16.70
CA THR A 3 -9.16 -23.48 -16.99
C THR A 3 -9.39 -22.50 -18.14
N ALA A 4 -10.07 -22.91 -19.21
CA ALA A 4 -10.33 -22.05 -20.35
C ALA A 4 -11.32 -20.94 -19.98
N GLU A 5 -12.33 -21.25 -19.17
CA GLU A 5 -13.30 -20.29 -18.64
C GLU A 5 -12.62 -19.26 -17.72
N ILE A 6 -11.76 -19.69 -16.79
CA ILE A 6 -10.98 -18.78 -15.93
C ILE A 6 -10.12 -17.84 -16.78
N LYS A 7 -9.40 -18.36 -17.78
CA LYS A 7 -8.51 -17.56 -18.63
C LYS A 7 -9.25 -16.62 -19.58
N ALA A 8 -10.52 -16.89 -19.89
CA ALA A 8 -11.34 -16.04 -20.76
C ALA A 8 -12.08 -14.94 -19.99
N ASP A 9 -12.18 -15.05 -18.66
CA ASP A 9 -12.83 -14.04 -17.83
C ASP A 9 -12.10 -12.69 -17.93
N PRO A 10 -12.81 -11.54 -18.05
CA PRO A 10 -12.18 -10.22 -18.15
C PRO A 10 -11.20 -9.87 -17.03
N TYR A 11 -11.33 -10.49 -15.85
CA TYR A 11 -10.42 -10.33 -14.73
C TYR A 11 -9.03 -10.92 -14.99
N PHE A 12 -8.93 -11.97 -15.82
CA PHE A 12 -7.68 -12.71 -16.11
C PHE A 12 -7.25 -12.65 -17.57
N ALA A 13 -8.16 -12.32 -18.50
CA ALA A 13 -7.94 -12.39 -19.94
C ALA A 13 -6.82 -11.47 -20.47
N HIS A 14 -6.38 -10.52 -19.66
CA HIS A 14 -5.34 -9.56 -20.01
C HIS A 14 -3.98 -9.87 -19.36
N ASP A 15 -3.90 -10.88 -18.49
CA ASP A 15 -2.72 -11.20 -17.71
C ASP A 15 -2.28 -12.67 -17.91
N GLU A 16 -0.97 -12.92 -17.80
CA GLU A 16 -0.44 -14.28 -17.81
C GLU A 16 -0.96 -15.06 -16.59
N THR A 17 -1.87 -15.99 -16.85
CA THR A 17 -2.57 -16.75 -15.80
C THR A 17 -2.24 -18.24 -15.87
N HIS A 18 -1.78 -18.79 -14.75
CA HIS A 18 -1.51 -20.22 -14.57
C HIS A 18 -2.53 -20.80 -13.59
N VAL A 19 -3.12 -21.95 -13.93
CA VAL A 19 -4.18 -22.59 -13.14
C VAL A 19 -3.68 -23.96 -12.68
N PHE A 20 -3.61 -24.16 -11.36
CA PHE A 20 -3.16 -25.40 -10.74
C PHE A 20 -4.30 -26.00 -9.93
N ALA A 21 -4.59 -27.29 -10.16
CA ALA A 21 -5.50 -28.03 -9.31
C ALA A 21 -4.77 -28.48 -8.04
N VAL A 22 -5.36 -28.23 -6.88
CA VAL A 22 -4.82 -28.60 -5.56
C VAL A 22 -5.84 -29.38 -4.75
N ALA A 23 -5.38 -30.13 -3.75
CA ALA A 23 -6.26 -30.91 -2.88
C ALA A 23 -7.12 -30.03 -1.96
N SER A 24 -6.57 -28.91 -1.48
CA SER A 24 -7.24 -27.93 -0.62
C SER A 24 -6.71 -26.52 -0.90
N VAL A 25 -7.59 -25.54 -1.03
CA VAL A 25 -7.21 -24.13 -1.20
C VAL A 25 -6.72 -23.52 0.12
N ASP A 26 -7.19 -24.03 1.26
CA ASP A 26 -6.79 -23.51 2.57
C ASP A 26 -5.30 -23.80 2.87
N ASP A 27 -4.75 -24.88 2.32
CA ASP A 27 -3.35 -25.28 2.52
C ASP A 27 -2.35 -24.33 1.82
N VAL A 28 -2.82 -23.50 0.88
CA VAL A 28 -1.98 -22.55 0.10
C VAL A 28 -2.30 -21.09 0.41
N LYS A 29 -3.12 -20.83 1.43
CA LYS A 29 -3.60 -19.49 1.77
C LYS A 29 -2.56 -18.72 2.60
N ASP A 30 -2.10 -17.58 2.09
CA ASP A 30 -1.23 -16.62 2.79
C ASP A 30 -1.78 -15.19 2.61
N MET A 31 -1.64 -14.36 3.64
CA MET A 31 -2.02 -12.94 3.65
C MET A 31 -0.80 -12.02 3.51
N GLY A 32 0.38 -12.60 3.29
CA GLY A 32 1.57 -11.90 2.84
C GLY A 32 1.30 -11.12 1.56
N HIS A 33 1.66 -9.85 1.55
CA HIS A 33 1.59 -9.00 0.38
C HIS A 33 2.74 -8.01 0.39
N GLY A 34 3.03 -7.43 -0.76
CA GLY A 34 4.04 -6.39 -0.87
C GLY A 34 3.71 -5.35 -1.90
N VAL A 35 4.59 -4.35 -1.98
CA VAL A 35 4.64 -3.39 -3.07
C VAL A 35 6.10 -3.11 -3.38
N ASN A 36 6.40 -2.88 -4.65
CA ASN A 36 7.62 -2.20 -5.08
C ASN A 36 7.20 -1.02 -5.96
N LEU A 37 7.47 0.20 -5.50
CA LEU A 37 7.27 1.42 -6.25
C LEU A 37 8.63 2.01 -6.61
N VAL A 38 8.95 1.99 -7.91
CA VAL A 38 10.20 2.56 -8.45
C VAL A 38 9.92 3.83 -9.25
N ARG A 39 10.68 4.89 -8.96
CA ARG A 39 10.70 6.11 -9.77
C ARG A 39 12.13 6.45 -10.17
N LYS A 40 12.41 6.43 -11.47
CA LYS A 40 13.63 7.00 -12.07
C LYS A 40 13.28 8.28 -12.83
N GLY A 41 13.97 9.37 -12.56
CA GLY A 41 13.66 10.67 -13.14
C GLY A 41 14.79 11.70 -13.05
N VAL A 42 14.37 12.96 -12.99
CA VAL A 42 15.24 14.14 -13.08
C VAL A 42 14.85 15.14 -11.99
N SER A 43 15.85 15.69 -11.30
CA SER A 43 15.66 16.84 -10.40
C SER A 43 16.19 18.09 -11.10
N GLY A 44 15.29 18.98 -11.54
CA GLY A 44 15.66 20.14 -12.35
C GLY A 44 16.31 19.72 -13.67
N LYS A 45 17.63 19.89 -13.78
CA LYS A 45 18.43 19.46 -14.96
C LYS A 45 19.25 18.19 -14.70
N THR A 46 19.29 17.69 -13.48
CA THR A 46 20.15 16.57 -13.08
C THR A 46 19.42 15.24 -13.31
N GLN A 47 19.92 14.46 -14.27
CA GLN A 47 19.39 13.16 -14.67
C GLN A 47 19.69 12.07 -13.62
N ASN A 48 19.04 10.91 -13.78
CA ASN A 48 19.32 9.69 -13.03
C ASN A 48 19.03 9.76 -11.51
N GLN A 49 18.03 10.55 -11.12
CA GLN A 49 17.46 10.46 -9.78
C GLN A 49 16.67 9.16 -9.66
N ARG A 50 16.87 8.41 -8.58
CA ARG A 50 16.21 7.11 -8.37
C ARG A 50 15.63 7.05 -6.96
N PHE A 51 14.35 6.69 -6.88
CA PHE A 51 13.64 6.42 -5.65
C PHE A 51 13.01 5.04 -5.74
N GLU A 52 13.00 4.35 -4.63
CA GLU A 52 12.39 3.04 -4.48
C GLU A 52 11.69 2.98 -3.12
N PHE A 53 10.48 2.44 -3.10
CA PHE A 53 9.72 2.19 -1.89
C PHE A 53 9.21 0.75 -1.91
N ASN A 54 9.62 -0.03 -0.91
CA ASN A 54 9.32 -1.46 -0.80
C ASN A 54 8.57 -1.76 0.48
N MET A 55 7.58 -2.65 0.40
CA MET A 55 6.93 -3.24 1.57
C MET A 55 6.85 -4.75 1.41
N SER A 56 7.06 -5.47 2.51
CA SER A 56 6.73 -6.88 2.68
C SER A 56 6.00 -7.01 4.00
N ILE A 57 4.70 -7.28 3.93
CA ILE A 57 3.77 -7.02 5.04
C ILE A 57 2.67 -8.08 5.11
N ASN A 58 1.98 -8.12 6.25
CA ASN A 58 0.66 -8.74 6.33
C ASN A 58 -0.39 -7.70 5.90
N ASN A 59 -1.13 -7.97 4.83
CA ASN A 59 -2.04 -7.01 4.18
C ASN A 59 -3.09 -6.43 5.14
N PRO A 60 -4.01 -7.25 5.72
CA PRO A 60 -5.05 -6.71 6.59
C PRO A 60 -4.50 -6.04 7.84
N ALA A 61 -3.38 -6.52 8.39
CA ALA A 61 -2.77 -5.91 9.58
C ALA A 61 -2.24 -4.50 9.29
N LEU A 62 -1.51 -4.30 8.19
CA LEU A 62 -1.04 -2.96 7.82
C LEU A 62 -2.20 -2.03 7.48
N THR A 63 -3.21 -2.52 6.74
CA THR A 63 -4.42 -1.73 6.44
C THR A 63 -5.08 -1.24 7.73
N ALA A 64 -5.27 -2.11 8.72
CA ALA A 64 -5.86 -1.75 10.00
C ALA A 64 -5.04 -0.69 10.76
N GLN A 65 -3.72 -0.81 10.78
CA GLN A 65 -2.85 0.18 11.42
C GLN A 65 -2.95 1.55 10.75
N VAL A 66 -2.98 1.59 9.41
CA VAL A 66 -3.14 2.84 8.66
C VAL A 66 -4.52 3.45 8.92
N LEU A 67 -5.58 2.65 9.07
CA LEU A 67 -6.91 3.13 9.47
C LEU A 67 -6.89 3.82 10.84
N VAL A 68 -6.19 3.26 11.83
CA VAL A 68 -6.02 3.91 13.15
C VAL A 68 -5.23 5.21 13.04
N ASN A 69 -4.21 5.25 12.19
CA ASN A 69 -3.40 6.44 11.94
C ASN A 69 -4.21 7.58 11.32
N VAL A 70 -5.03 7.30 10.30
CA VAL A 70 -5.90 8.32 9.68
C VAL A 70 -7.07 8.70 10.58
N ALA A 71 -7.59 7.77 11.40
CA ALA A 71 -8.56 8.08 12.43
C ALA A 71 -8.00 9.08 13.43
N ARG A 72 -6.73 8.95 13.86
CA ARG A 72 -6.09 9.96 14.72
C ARG A 72 -5.99 11.32 14.02
N ALA A 73 -5.54 11.33 12.76
CA ALA A 73 -5.40 12.56 12.01
C ALA A 73 -6.73 13.28 11.81
N SER A 74 -7.83 12.57 11.61
CA SER A 74 -9.14 13.18 11.34
C SER A 74 -9.65 14.06 12.50
N PHE A 75 -9.28 13.79 13.74
CA PHE A 75 -9.60 14.65 14.89
C PHE A 75 -8.82 15.98 14.91
N ARG A 76 -7.83 16.15 14.03
CA ARG A 76 -6.99 17.36 13.91
C ARG A 76 -7.35 18.20 12.69
N LEU A 77 -8.17 17.67 11.78
CA LEU A 77 -8.54 18.31 10.51
C LEU A 77 -9.81 19.17 10.66
N GLN A 78 -9.96 20.13 9.75
CA GLN A 78 -11.21 20.86 9.58
C GLN A 78 -12.25 19.96 8.88
N PRO A 79 -13.56 20.32 8.89
CA PRO A 79 -14.58 19.54 8.19
C PRO A 79 -14.28 19.41 6.69
N GLY A 80 -14.31 18.18 6.18
CA GLY A 80 -14.05 17.86 4.79
C GLY A 80 -13.84 16.37 4.54
N CYS A 81 -13.54 16.01 3.30
CA CYS A 81 -13.14 14.67 2.88
C CYS A 81 -11.71 14.74 2.37
N TYR A 82 -10.82 13.94 2.94
CA TYR A 82 -9.38 13.99 2.64
C TYR A 82 -8.87 12.62 2.23
N THR A 83 -8.08 12.60 1.17
CA THR A 83 -7.18 11.49 0.84
C THR A 83 -5.85 11.66 1.59
N MET A 84 -5.06 10.58 1.74
CA MET A 84 -3.81 10.64 2.51
C MET A 84 -2.80 11.71 2.04
N PRO A 85 -2.63 12.00 0.72
CA PRO A 85 -1.76 13.09 0.27
C PRO A 85 -2.14 14.49 0.79
N GLU A 86 -3.39 14.68 1.23
CA GLU A 86 -3.89 15.95 1.77
C GLU A 86 -3.68 16.06 3.29
N ILE A 87 -3.26 14.98 3.94
CA ILE A 87 -3.06 14.89 5.38
C ILE A 87 -1.56 14.99 5.69
N PRO A 88 -1.10 15.98 6.49
CA PRO A 88 0.27 16.00 6.97
C PRO A 88 0.61 14.70 7.73
N VAL A 89 1.67 14.00 7.33
CA VAL A 89 2.03 12.69 7.94
C VAL A 89 2.27 12.77 9.45
N ILE A 90 2.71 13.93 9.96
CA ILE A 90 2.87 14.16 11.41
C ILE A 90 1.53 14.05 12.17
N ASP A 91 0.42 14.38 11.52
CA ASP A 91 -0.90 14.33 12.15
C ASP A 91 -1.40 12.89 12.33
N MET A 92 -0.79 11.92 11.64
CA MET A 92 -1.06 10.49 11.78
C MET A 92 -0.37 9.85 13.00
N LEU A 93 0.62 10.53 13.59
CA LEU A 93 1.44 10.01 14.69
C LEU A 93 0.90 10.43 16.07
N PRO A 94 1.04 9.57 17.09
CA PRO A 94 0.78 9.95 18.48
C PRO A 94 1.88 10.90 19.00
N GLY A 95 1.56 11.67 20.04
CA GLY A 95 2.46 12.67 20.62
C GLY A 95 2.20 14.09 20.12
N THR A 96 2.93 15.03 20.70
CA THR A 96 2.96 16.44 20.30
C THR A 96 3.83 16.63 19.05
N ARG A 97 3.63 17.74 18.33
CA ARG A 97 4.44 18.03 17.13
C ARG A 97 5.90 18.24 17.50
N GLU A 98 6.16 18.87 18.64
CA GLU A 98 7.49 19.13 19.18
C GLU A 98 8.25 17.83 19.47
N GLU A 99 7.61 16.86 20.13
CA GLU A 99 8.21 15.54 20.41
C GLU A 99 8.53 14.78 19.12
N ILE A 100 7.61 14.79 18.16
CA ILE A 100 7.80 14.09 16.89
C ILE A 100 8.95 14.71 16.10
N VAL A 101 8.98 16.04 15.99
CA VAL A 101 10.06 16.74 15.27
C VAL A 101 11.40 16.50 15.94
N ALA A 102 11.48 16.62 17.27
CA ALA A 102 12.73 16.36 18.01
C ALA A 102 13.24 14.91 17.85
N THR A 103 12.35 13.96 17.56
CA THR A 103 12.70 12.54 17.44
C THR A 103 13.02 12.11 16.00
N LEU A 104 12.32 12.66 15.00
CA LEU A 104 12.31 12.13 13.62
C LEU A 104 12.93 13.07 12.57
N VAL A 105 13.31 14.30 12.92
CA VAL A 105 13.89 15.31 12.00
C VAL A 105 15.25 15.76 12.52
#